data_AF-A0A4R5QAU1-F1
#
_entry.id   AF-A0A4R5QAU1-F1
#
_cell.length_a   1.000
_cell.length_b   1.000
_cell.length_c   1.000
_cell.angle_alpha   90.00
_cell.angle_beta   90.00
_cell.angle_gamma   90.00
#
_symmetry.space_group_name_H-M   'P 1'
#
loop_
_entity.id
_entity.type
_entity.pdbx_description
1 polymer ?
#
loop_
_entity_poly.entity_id
_entity_poly.type
_entity_poly.pdbx_seq_one_letter_code
_entity_poly.pdbx_strand_id
1 'polypeptide(L)'
;MPYLIEFLLFLLPFAAYALWRWFNPGIEPGPRFLLAGVIGVLLMFVFAVWFGLSVSMRPHEVYVPAQLGPDGRVVPGHLEPAR
;
A
#
# COMPACT_ATOMS: atom_id res chain seq x y z
N MET A 1 -17.05 -6.56 -7.31
CA MET A 1 -15.60 -6.75 -7.54
C MET A 1 -14.85 -6.08 -6.39
N PRO A 2 -14.50 -6.81 -5.31
CA PRO A 2 -13.95 -6.23 -4.08
C PRO A 2 -12.59 -5.53 -4.27
N TYR A 3 -11.94 -5.71 -5.41
CA TYR A 3 -10.63 -5.13 -5.74
C TYR A 3 -10.69 -4.06 -6.84
N LEU A 4 -11.89 -3.58 -7.21
CA LEU A 4 -12.03 -2.63 -8.32
C LEU A 4 -11.36 -1.29 -7.98
N ILE A 5 -11.48 -0.82 -6.76
CA ILE A 5 -10.91 0.47 -6.34
C ILE A 5 -9.39 0.38 -6.33
N GLU A 6 -8.84 -0.70 -5.77
CA GLU A 6 -7.42 -1.01 -5.72
C GLU A 6 -6.84 -1.10 -7.14
N PHE A 7 -7.55 -1.77 -8.04
CA PHE A 7 -7.16 -1.86 -9.44
C PHE A 7 -7.16 -0.49 -10.13
N LEU A 8 -8.17 0.35 -9.89
CA LEU A 8 -8.22 1.71 -10.44
C LEU A 8 -7.12 2.60 -9.86
N LEU A 9 -6.84 2.52 -8.56
CA LEU A 9 -5.76 3.26 -7.90
C LEU A 9 -4.39 2.82 -8.41
N PHE A 10 -4.20 1.52 -8.64
CA PHE A 10 -2.99 0.97 -9.25
C PHE A 10 -2.78 1.50 -10.68
N LEU A 11 -3.84 1.59 -11.48
CA LEU A 11 -3.77 2.09 -12.86
C LEU A 11 -3.67 3.62 -12.95
N LEU A 12 -4.07 4.34 -11.90
CA LEU A 12 -4.13 5.80 -11.87
C LEU A 12 -2.86 6.50 -12.37
N PRO A 13 -1.62 6.19 -11.91
CA PRO A 13 -0.42 6.86 -12.40
C PRO A 13 -0.17 6.62 -13.91
N PHE A 14 -0.45 5.42 -14.40
CA PHE A 14 -0.29 5.07 -15.81
C PHE A 14 -1.33 5.76 -16.68
N ALA A 15 -2.59 5.77 -16.23
CA ALA A 15 -3.69 6.45 -16.91
C ALA A 15 -3.45 7.96 -16.96
N ALA A 16 -2.99 8.57 -15.86
CA ALA A 16 -2.66 9.99 -15.81
C ALA A 16 -1.52 10.34 -16.79
N TYR A 17 -0.46 9.53 -16.85
CA TYR A 17 0.63 9.73 -17.81
C TYR A 17 0.19 9.53 -19.26
N ALA A 18 -0.59 8.47 -19.54
CA ALA A 18 -1.12 8.21 -20.88
C ALA A 18 -2.04 9.35 -21.35
N LEU A 19 -2.90 9.86 -20.47
CA LEU A 19 -3.76 11.00 -20.74
C LEU A 19 -2.94 12.26 -21.02
N TRP A 20 -1.89 12.52 -20.23
CA TRP A 20 -0.98 13.63 -20.48
C TRP A 20 -0.29 13.51 -21.85
N ARG A 21 0.22 12.32 -22.21
CA ARG A 21 0.85 12.09 -23.52
C ARG A 21 -0.11 12.30 -24.69
N TRP A 22 -1.38 11.93 -24.53
CA TRP A 22 -2.40 12.17 -25.55
C TRP A 22 -2.57 13.67 -25.81
N PHE A 23 -2.64 14.49 -24.77
CA PHE A 23 -2.76 15.96 -24.92
C PHE A 23 -1.45 16.66 -25.29
N ASN A 24 -0.30 16.01 -25.15
CA ASN A 24 1.03 16.60 -25.36
C ASN A 24 1.89 15.75 -26.33
N PRO A 25 1.44 15.52 -27.58
CA PRO A 25 2.17 14.70 -28.53
C PRO A 25 3.49 15.37 -28.92
N GLY A 26 4.59 14.61 -28.92
CA GLY A 26 5.93 15.10 -29.30
C GLY A 26 6.61 16.02 -28.29
N ILE A 27 5.94 16.37 -27.18
CA ILE A 27 6.54 17.18 -26.12
C ILE A 27 7.21 16.27 -25.10
N GLU A 28 8.46 16.56 -24.76
CA GLU A 28 9.18 15.88 -23.69
C GLU A 28 8.75 16.42 -22.30
N PRO A 29 8.65 15.56 -21.28
CA PRO A 29 8.34 16.01 -19.92
C PRO A 29 9.42 16.96 -19.42
N GLY A 30 9.03 18.21 -19.16
CA GLY A 30 9.94 19.19 -18.59
C GLY A 30 10.35 18.83 -17.14
N PRO A 31 11.39 19.49 -16.59
CA PRO A 31 11.94 19.19 -15.26
C PRO A 31 10.91 19.18 -14.12
N ARG A 32 9.83 19.97 -14.23
CA ARG A 32 8.75 20.03 -13.26
C ARG A 32 7.98 18.70 -13.13
N PHE A 33 7.79 17.98 -14.25
CA PHE A 33 7.14 16.67 -14.24
C PHE A 33 8.04 15.61 -13.61
N LEU A 34 9.35 15.69 -13.86
CA LEU A 34 10.33 14.82 -13.18
C LEU A 34 10.32 15.07 -11.67
N LEU A 35 10.32 16.33 -11.25
CA LEU A 35 10.22 16.69 -9.83
C LEU A 35 8.92 16.18 -9.19
N ALA A 36 7.78 16.32 -9.88
CA ALA A 36 6.51 15.77 -9.41
C ALA A 36 6.56 14.24 -9.26
N GLY A 37 7.20 13.54 -10.20
CA GLY A 37 7.43 12.10 -10.12
C GLY A 37 8.29 11.72 -8.91
N VAL A 38 9.38 12.43 -8.67
CA VAL A 38 10.25 12.23 -7.49
C VAL A 38 9.47 12.45 -6.20
N ILE A 39 8.69 13.53 -6.10
CA ILE A 39 7.84 13.80 -4.94
C ILE A 39 6.83 12.67 -4.73
N GLY A 40 6.21 12.16 -5.79
CA GLY A 40 5.28 11.03 -5.72
C GLY A 40 5.93 9.77 -5.15
N VAL A 41 7.13 9.43 -5.61
CA VAL A 41 7.91 8.29 -5.09
C VAL A 41 8.26 8.47 -3.61
N LEU A 42 8.69 9.68 -3.22
CA LEU A 42 9.01 9.98 -1.82
C LEU A 42 7.77 9.86 -0.93
N LEU A 43 6.62 10.39 -1.37
CA LEU A 43 5.36 10.27 -0.64
C LEU A 43 4.94 8.81 -0.47
N MET A 44 5.05 7.99 -1.53
CA MET A 44 4.80 6.55 -1.45
C MET A 44 5.68 5.90 -0.38
N PHE A 45 6.97 6.23 -0.35
CA PHE A 45 7.91 5.66 0.60
C PHE A 45 7.59 6.08 2.05
N VAL A 46 7.29 7.37 2.26
CA VAL A 46 6.89 7.89 3.57
C VAL A 46 5.63 7.19 4.07
N PHE A 47 4.61 7.03 3.22
CA PHE A 47 3.38 6.33 3.59
C PHE A 47 3.62 4.85 3.88
N ALA A 48 4.45 4.16 3.09
CA ALA A 48 4.79 2.76 3.34
C ALA A 48 5.47 2.57 4.69
N VAL A 49 6.45 3.43 5.01
CA VAL A 49 7.16 3.41 6.30
C VAL A 49 6.19 3.73 7.45
N TRP A 50 5.42 4.81 7.34
CA TRP A 50 4.44 5.20 8.35
C TRP A 50 3.43 4.08 8.61
N PHE A 51 2.84 3.53 7.55
CA PHE A 51 1.84 2.48 7.67
C PHE A 51 2.44 1.22 8.29
N GLY A 52 3.62 0.80 7.84
CA GLY A 52 4.34 -0.33 8.40
C GLY A 52 4.61 -0.19 9.90
N LEU A 53 5.02 1.01 10.35
CA LEU A 53 5.21 1.31 11.77
C LEU A 53 3.89 1.36 12.55
N SER A 54 2.78 1.75 11.91
CA SER A 54 1.47 1.82 12.56
C SER A 54 0.85 0.43 12.83
N VAL A 55 1.19 -0.58 12.02
CA VAL A 55 0.66 -1.95 12.13
C VAL A 55 1.70 -2.96 12.65
N SER A 56 2.92 -2.52 12.94
CA SER A 56 3.98 -3.42 13.42
C SER A 56 3.66 -3.98 14.81
N MET A 57 3.96 -5.26 15.01
CA MET A 57 3.89 -5.89 16.33
C MET A 57 4.90 -5.24 17.28
N ARG A 58 4.49 -5.04 18.53
CA ARG A 58 5.42 -4.55 19.55
C ARG A 58 6.47 -5.63 19.83
N PRO A 59 7.69 -5.25 20.25
CA PRO A 59 8.76 -6.22 20.53
C PRO A 59 8.41 -7.29 21.59
N HIS A 60 7.39 -7.04 22.42
CA HIS A 60 6.91 -7.93 23.48
C HIS A 60 5.60 -8.62 23.13
N GLU A 61 5.17 -8.60 21.86
CA GLU A 61 3.99 -9.29 21.38
C GLU A 61 4.40 -10.50 20.53
N VAL A 62 3.73 -11.63 20.74
CA VAL A 62 3.92 -12.86 19.97
C VAL A 62 2.65 -13.13 19.17
N TYR A 63 2.83 -13.46 17.89
CA TYR A 63 1.73 -13.89 17.06
C TYR A 63 1.28 -15.30 17.44
N VAL A 64 0.02 -15.43 17.84
CA VAL A 64 -0.65 -16.72 18.01
C VAL A 64 -1.42 -17.01 16.72
N PRO A 65 -1.07 -18.08 15.97
CA PRO A 65 -1.75 -18.42 14.73
C PRO A 65 -3.21 -18.81 15.00
N ALA A 66 -4.05 -18.71 13.97
CA ALA A 66 -5.43 -19.16 14.07
C ALA A 66 -5.50 -20.66 14.36
N GLN A 67 -6.39 -21.06 15.28
CA GLN A 67 -6.55 -22.46 15.69
C GLN A 67 -8.02 -22.88 15.61
N LEU A 68 -8.26 -24.17 15.42
CA LEU A 68 -9.60 -24.72 15.51
C LEU A 68 -9.93 -24.99 16.98
N GLY A 69 -10.95 -24.29 17.50
CA GLY A 69 -11.43 -24.49 18.85
C GLY A 69 -12.11 -25.85 19.04
N PRO A 70 -12.28 -26.31 20.29
CA PRO A 70 -12.91 -27.60 20.62
C PRO A 70 -14.34 -27.72 20.06
N ASP A 71 -15.01 -26.60 19.81
CA ASP A 71 -16.38 -26.53 19.30
C ASP A 71 -16.43 -26.55 17.75
N GLY A 72 -15.28 -26.75 17.09
CA GLY A 72 -15.13 -26.69 15.64
C GLY A 72 -15.15 -25.26 15.06
N ARG A 73 -15.14 -24.23 15.91
CA ARG A 73 -15.07 -22.83 15.48
C ARG A 73 -13.62 -22.37 15.30
N VAL A 74 -13.35 -21.59 14.26
CA VAL A 74 -12.03 -20.98 14.06
C VAL A 74 -11.83 -19.85 15.08
N VAL A 75 -10.80 -19.96 15.91
CA VAL A 75 -10.29 -18.89 16.76
C VAL A 75 -9.32 -18.06 15.90
N PRO A 76 -9.61 -16.78 15.63
CA PRO A 76 -8.74 -15.93 14.82
C PRO A 76 -7.34 -15.78 15.43
N GLY A 77 -6.34 -15.64 14.57
CA GLY A 77 -4.99 -15.30 15.01
C GLY A 77 -4.98 -13.93 15.71
N HIS A 78 -4.25 -13.84 16.81
CA HIS A 78 -4.18 -12.63 17.64
C HIS A 78 -2.78 -12.47 18.23
N LEU A 79 -2.56 -11.32 18.88
CA LEU A 79 -1.31 -11.02 19.56
C LEU A 79 -1.48 -11.27 21.05
N GLU A 80 -0.53 -12.00 21.64
CA GLU A 80 -0.43 -12.15 23.09
C GLU A 80 0.90 -11.53 23.59
N PRO A 81 0.94 -11.05 24.84
CA PRO A 81 2.21 -10.66 25.46
C PRO A 81 3.17 -11.86 25.51
N ALA A 82 4.44 -11.64 25.17
CA ALA A 82 5.50 -12.61 25.37
C ALA A 82 5.61 -12.92 26.87
N ARG A 83 5.55 -14.21 27.23
CA ARG A 83 5.75 -14.69 28.62
C ARG A 83 7.22 -14.85 28.96
#